data_AF-A0A925KU90-F1
#
_entry.id   AF-A0A925KU90-F1
#
_cell.length_a   1.000
_cell.length_b   1.000
_cell.length_c   1.000
_cell.angle_alpha   90.00
_cell.angle_beta   90.00
_cell.angle_gamma   90.00
#
_symmetry.space_group_name_H-M   'P 1'
#
loop_
_entity.id
_entity.type
_entity.pdbx_description
1 polymer ?
#
loop_
_entity_poly.entity_id
_entity_poly.type
_entity_poly.pdbx_seq_one_letter_code
_entity_poly.pdbx_strand_id
1 'polypeptide(L)'
;MSKKQSSKKPSKKETRQAIYHKLVIALAEFRSGVSDKKFENNLKKASRLLGEGISKAGKKKKVKIKPPKEEKAPKDQEPVGETQSSN
;
A
#
# COMPACT_ATOMS: atom_id res chain seq x y z
N MET A 1 16.54 -5.99 29.91
CA MET A 1 16.09 -6.91 28.84
C MET A 1 14.70 -6.47 28.34
N SER A 2 14.61 -5.54 27.38
CA SER A 2 13.31 -5.14 26.82
C SER A 2 12.87 -6.16 25.77
N LYS A 3 11.78 -6.89 26.04
CA LYS A 3 11.16 -7.77 25.03
C LYS A 3 10.61 -6.89 23.91
N LYS A 4 11.23 -6.93 22.72
CA LYS A 4 10.65 -6.38 21.49
C LYS A 4 9.27 -7.00 21.27
N GLN A 5 8.21 -6.23 21.52
CA GLN A 5 6.86 -6.61 21.11
C GLN A 5 6.83 -6.64 19.58
N SER A 6 6.88 -7.83 19.01
CA SER A 6 6.62 -8.01 17.58
C SER A 6 5.18 -7.60 17.33
N SER A 7 4.98 -6.51 16.60
CA SER A 7 3.66 -6.08 16.15
C SER A 7 3.13 -7.12 15.16
N LYS A 8 2.45 -8.14 15.67
CA LYS A 8 1.78 -9.14 14.84
C LYS A 8 0.79 -8.39 13.96
N LYS A 9 0.91 -8.58 12.64
CA LYS A 9 -0.08 -8.06 11.69
C LYS A 9 -1.43 -8.67 12.05
N PRO A 10 -2.49 -7.85 12.15
CA PRO A 10 -3.80 -8.36 12.53
C PRO A 10 -4.26 -9.42 11.53
N SER A 11 -4.86 -10.48 12.05
CA SER A 11 -5.49 -11.53 11.25
C SER A 11 -6.58 -10.93 10.35
N LYS A 12 -6.88 -11.61 9.23
CA LYS A 12 -8.02 -11.26 8.36
C LYS A 12 -9.33 -11.23 9.17
N LYS A 13 -9.46 -12.12 10.15
CA LYS A 13 -10.64 -12.19 11.03
C LYS A 13 -10.73 -10.98 11.95
N GLU A 14 -9.62 -10.62 12.61
CA GLU A 14 -9.52 -9.45 13.49
C GLU A 14 -9.77 -8.16 12.71
N THR A 15 -9.22 -8.03 11.51
CA THR A 15 -9.45 -6.88 10.63
C THR A 15 -10.93 -6.73 10.27
N ARG A 16 -11.59 -7.83 9.88
CA ARG A 16 -13.03 -7.81 9.58
C ARG A 16 -13.87 -7.43 10.80
N GLN A 17 -13.54 -7.95 11.98
CA GLN A 17 -14.22 -7.58 13.23
C GLN A 17 -14.03 -6.09 13.55
N ALA A 18 -12.80 -5.58 13.47
CA ALA A 18 -12.55 -4.16 13.71
C ALA A 18 -13.35 -3.25 12.76
N ILE A 19 -13.44 -3.62 11.48
CA ILE A 19 -14.27 -2.89 10.50
C ILE A 19 -15.75 -2.99 10.87
N TYR A 20 -16.24 -4.18 11.20
CA TYR A 20 -17.63 -4.37 11.60
C TYR A 20 -18.01 -3.47 12.78
N HIS A 21 -17.22 -3.47 13.86
CA HIS A 21 -17.47 -2.64 15.04
C HIS A 21 -17.51 -1.15 14.70
N LYS A 22 -16.57 -0.68 13.86
CA LYS A 22 -16.56 0.72 13.40
C LYS A 22 -17.82 1.07 12.60
N LEU A 23 -18.27 0.18 11.72
CA LEU A 23 -19.47 0.40 10.93
C LEU A 23 -20.74 0.37 11.79
N VAL A 24 -20.82 -0.50 12.82
CA VAL A 24 -21.94 -0.50 13.77
C VAL A 24 -22.06 0.85 14.45
N ILE A 25 -20.95 1.40 14.95
CA ILE A 25 -20.93 2.69 15.65
C ILE A 25 -21.28 3.82 14.68
N ALA A 26 -20.61 3.88 13.53
CA ALA A 26 -20.80 4.96 12.56
C ALA A 26 -22.21 5.00 11.94
N LEU A 27 -22.88 3.85 11.84
CA LEU A 27 -24.19 3.73 11.20
C LEU A 27 -25.33 3.50 12.20
N ALA A 28 -25.07 3.57 13.50
CA ALA A 28 -26.08 3.30 14.54
C ALA A 28 -27.30 4.23 14.41
N GLU A 29 -27.05 5.50 14.11
CA GLU A 29 -28.08 6.54 13.97
C GLU A 29 -28.85 6.43 12.64
N PHE A 30 -28.27 5.75 11.63
CA PHE A 30 -28.82 5.60 10.28
C PHE A 30 -29.57 4.28 10.09
N ARG A 31 -29.89 3.58 11.18
CA ARG A 31 -30.64 2.31 11.13
C ARG A 31 -32.11 2.50 10.77
N SER A 32 -32.63 3.73 10.80
CA SER A 32 -34.04 4.03 10.51
C SER A 32 -34.46 3.51 9.13
N GLY A 33 -35.62 2.84 9.07
CA GLY A 33 -36.17 2.31 7.82
C GLY A 33 -35.61 0.96 7.36
N VAL A 34 -34.63 0.37 8.06
CA VAL A 34 -34.11 -0.97 7.74
C VAL A 34 -34.32 -1.92 8.92
N SER A 35 -34.80 -3.13 8.64
CA SER A 35 -34.94 -4.14 9.71
C SER A 35 -33.58 -4.52 10.28
N ASP A 36 -33.53 -4.73 11.59
CA ASP A 36 -32.32 -5.06 12.36
C ASP A 36 -31.50 -6.18 11.72
N LYS A 37 -32.20 -7.23 11.28
CA LYS A 37 -31.60 -8.38 10.60
C LYS A 37 -30.95 -7.99 9.26
N LYS A 38 -31.59 -7.12 8.47
CA LYS A 38 -31.03 -6.63 7.20
C LYS A 38 -29.84 -5.71 7.45
N PHE A 39 -29.95 -4.83 8.44
CA PHE A 39 -28.88 -3.92 8.84
C PHE A 39 -27.62 -4.70 9.24
N GLU A 40 -27.73 -5.66 10.16
CA GLU A 40 -26.60 -6.51 10.54
C GLU A 40 -26.00 -7.30 9.37
N ASN A 41 -26.86 -7.86 8.51
CA ASN A 41 -26.39 -8.62 7.35
C ASN A 41 -25.60 -7.74 6.38
N ASN A 42 -26.00 -6.48 6.20
CA ASN A 42 -25.28 -5.52 5.37
C ASN A 42 -23.94 -5.14 6.00
N LEU A 43 -23.88 -4.91 7.31
CA LEU A 43 -22.63 -4.66 8.04
C LEU A 43 -21.65 -5.85 7.94
N LYS A 44 -22.16 -7.08 8.07
CA LYS A 44 -21.37 -8.32 7.89
C LYS A 44 -20.83 -8.43 6.46
N LYS A 45 -21.61 -8.07 5.44
CA LYS A 45 -21.14 -8.04 4.04
C LYS A 45 -20.08 -6.96 3.80
N ALA A 46 -20.34 -5.73 4.25
CA ALA A 46 -19.42 -4.60 4.11
C ALA A 46 -18.06 -4.88 4.78
N SER A 47 -18.06 -5.40 6.00
CA SER A 47 -16.84 -5.77 6.70
C SER A 47 -16.02 -6.86 5.98
N ARG A 48 -16.67 -7.83 5.33
CA ARG A 48 -15.98 -8.85 4.51
C ARG A 48 -15.32 -8.24 3.28
N LEU A 49 -16.04 -7.40 2.52
CA LEU A 49 -15.55 -6.75 1.31
C LEU A 49 -14.36 -5.83 1.61
N LEU A 50 -14.50 -4.95 2.62
CA LEU A 50 -13.45 -4.02 3.03
C LEU A 50 -12.23 -4.76 3.58
N GLY A 51 -12.43 -5.80 4.41
CA GLY A 51 -11.33 -6.59 4.95
C GLY A 51 -10.54 -7.36 3.89
N GLU A 52 -11.16 -7.70 2.76
CA GLU A 52 -10.48 -8.32 1.62
C GLU A 52 -9.60 -7.35 0.85
N GLY A 53 -10.06 -6.12 0.64
CA GLY A 53 -9.24 -5.05 0.03
C GLY A 53 -8.01 -4.72 0.86
N ILE A 54 -8.16 -4.60 2.18
CA ILE A 54 -7.07 -4.23 3.10
C ILE A 54 -6.02 -5.35 3.21
N SER A 55 -6.45 -6.62 3.25
CA SER A 55 -5.53 -7.76 3.31
C SER A 55 -4.68 -7.90 2.02
N LYS A 56 -5.17 -7.41 0.88
CA LYS A 56 -4.48 -7.44 -0.41
C LYS A 56 -3.60 -6.20 -0.64
N ALA A 57 -4.00 -5.03 -0.14
CA ALA A 57 -3.26 -3.77 -0.26
C ALA A 57 -1.89 -3.78 0.45
N GLY A 58 -1.71 -4.63 1.47
CA GLY A 58 -0.42 -4.83 2.14
C GLY A 58 0.63 -5.59 1.32
N LYS A 59 0.26 -6.19 0.18
CA LYS A 59 1.20 -6.84 -0.74
C LYS A 59 1.79 -5.82 -1.71
N LYS A 60 2.54 -4.84 -1.20
CA LYS A 60 3.50 -4.13 -2.07
C LYS A 60 4.47 -5.19 -2.59
N LYS A 61 4.37 -5.55 -3.87
CA LYS A 61 5.39 -6.37 -4.54
C LYS A 61 6.71 -5.62 -4.31
N LYS A 62 7.64 -6.21 -3.56
CA LYS A 62 9.02 -5.71 -3.51
C LYS A 62 9.57 -5.85 -4.93
N VAL A 63 9.43 -4.81 -5.73
CA VAL A 63 10.15 -4.69 -6.99
C VAL A 63 11.62 -4.63 -6.56
N LYS A 64 12.34 -5.73 -6.77
CA LYS A 64 13.80 -5.75 -6.66
C LYS A 64 14.30 -4.87 -7.80
N ILE A 65 14.49 -3.58 -7.53
CA ILE A 65 15.25 -2.70 -8.40
C ILE A 65 16.67 -3.26 -8.37
N LYS A 66 17.09 -3.94 -9.44
CA LYS A 66 18.50 -4.24 -9.65
C LYS A 66 19.21 -2.89 -9.79
N PRO A 67 20.29 -2.62 -9.05
CA PRO A 67 21.06 -1.40 -9.28
C PRO A 67 21.58 -1.41 -10.72
N PRO A 68 21.57 -0.26 -11.42
CA PRO A 68 22.16 -0.16 -12.74
C PRO A 68 23.63 -0.55 -12.64
N LYS A 69 24.09 -1.41 -13.55
CA LYS A 69 25.51 -1.68 -13.73
C LYS A 69 26.16 -0.37 -14.13
N GLU A 70 27.15 0.08 -13.37
CA GLU A 70 28.06 1.14 -13.79
C GLU A 70 28.71 0.72 -15.12
N GLU A 71 28.26 1.36 -16.19
CA GLU A 71 28.91 1.29 -17.48
C GLU A 71 30.15 2.18 -17.40
N LYS A 72 31.32 1.55 -17.49
CA LYS A 72 32.62 2.24 -17.41
C LYS A 72 32.72 3.27 -18.54
N ALA A 73 33.10 4.49 -18.18
CA ALA A 73 33.41 5.55 -19.14
C ALA A 73 34.52 5.11 -20.11
N PRO A 74 34.34 5.25 -21.43
CA PRO A 74 35.42 5.06 -22.38
C PRO A 74 36.38 6.26 -22.33
N LYS A 75 37.66 5.91 -22.42
CA LYS A 75 38.83 6.78 -22.47
C LYS A 75 39.01 7.36 -23.89
N ASP A 76 39.59 8.56 -23.92
CA ASP A 76 40.31 9.20 -25.02
C ASP A 76 39.51 9.85 -26.16
N GLN A 77 39.67 11.18 -26.29
CA GLN A 77 40.12 11.82 -27.54
C GLN A 77 40.53 13.29 -27.32
N GLU A 78 41.72 13.64 -27.82
CA GLU A 78 42.34 14.96 -27.84
C GLU A 78 41.56 15.95 -28.75
N PRO A 79 41.55 17.27 -28.45
CA PRO A 79 41.03 18.27 -29.38
C PRO A 79 42.08 18.68 -30.41
N VAL A 80 41.75 18.41 -31.68
CA VAL A 80 42.46 18.83 -32.90
C VAL A 80 42.24 20.34 -33.14
N GLY A 81 43.28 20.99 -33.67
CA GLY A 81 43.50 22.44 -33.67
C GLY A 81 42.57 23.33 -34.49
N GLU A 82 42.63 24.62 -34.16
CA GLU A 82 41.89 25.72 -34.75
C GLU A 82 42.85 26.55 -35.61
N THR A 83 42.67 26.56 -36.94
CA THR A 83 43.40 27.43 -37.87
C THR A 83 42.52 28.64 -38.14
N GLN A 84 43.01 29.82 -37.77
CA GLN A 84 42.32 31.10 -37.94
C GLN A 84 42.28 31.50 -39.43
N SER A 85 41.09 31.84 -39.92
CA SER A 85 40.88 32.46 -41.24
C SER A 85 40.92 33.98 -41.11
N SER A 86 41.69 34.60 -42.00
CA SER A 86 41.93 36.05 -42.13
C SER A 86 40.67 36.86 -42.42
N ASN A 87 40.77 38.15 -42.11
CA ASN A 87 40.12 39.24 -42.83
C ASN A 87 41.19 40.28 -43.21
#